data_AF-A0A841SVW7-F1
#
_entry.id   AF-A0A841SVW7-F1
#
_cell.length_a   1.000
_cell.length_b   1.000
_cell.length_c   1.000
_cell.angle_alpha   90.00
_cell.angle_beta   90.00
_cell.angle_gamma   90.00
#
_symmetry.space_group_name_H-M   'P 1'
#
loop_
_entity.id
_entity.type
_entity.pdbx_description
1 polymer ?
#
loop_
_entity_poly.entity_id
_entity_poly.type
_entity_poly.pdbx_seq_one_letter_code
_entity_poly.pdbx_strand_id
1 'polypeptide(L)'
;MNAKELVKANWPLMIGLGALALIRPVLKITGAIEYIGQPFGSILMTILISLAWLTIVLVRKVPNPIPILIGAGLSYALFAILLSGILSPILDGKLEGPLTNPLALVSVFATNAIWGLLIGGMANAIRRNK
;
A
#
# COMPACT_ATOMS: atom_id res chain seq x y z
N MET A 1 14.25 -14.68 14.72
CA MET A 1 14.57 -13.76 13.61
C MET A 1 14.50 -12.34 14.12
N ASN A 2 15.57 -11.57 13.94
CA ASN A 2 15.52 -10.13 14.16
C ASN A 2 14.71 -9.45 13.02
N ALA A 3 14.36 -8.16 13.20
CA ALA A 3 13.57 -7.43 12.20
C ALA A 3 14.24 -7.37 10.83
N LYS A 4 15.57 -7.28 10.78
CA LYS A 4 16.36 -7.19 9.56
C LYS A 4 16.30 -8.49 8.74
N GLU A 5 16.35 -9.64 9.40
CA GLU A 5 16.21 -10.96 8.78
C GLU A 5 14.79 -11.18 8.24
N LEU A 6 13.77 -10.72 8.97
CA LEU A 6 12.37 -10.74 8.51
C LEU A 6 12.20 -9.97 7.21
N VAL A 7 12.74 -8.76 7.17
CA VAL A 7 12.71 -7.91 5.97
C VAL A 7 13.44 -8.59 4.83
N LYS A 8 14.67 -9.06 5.06
CA LYS A 8 15.48 -9.70 4.01
C LYS A 8 14.87 -10.99 3.47
N ALA A 9 14.14 -11.75 4.29
CA ALA A 9 13.49 -12.98 3.82
C ALA A 9 12.17 -12.71 3.07
N ASN A 10 11.51 -11.60 3.35
CA ASN A 10 10.14 -11.32 2.87
C ASN A 10 10.04 -10.06 2.00
N TRP A 11 11.15 -9.45 1.59
CA TRP A 11 11.16 -8.27 0.73
C TRP A 11 10.36 -8.45 -0.57
N PRO A 12 10.33 -9.63 -1.25
CA PRO A 12 9.51 -9.80 -2.45
C PRO A 12 8.02 -9.76 -2.13
N LEU A 13 7.63 -10.27 -0.95
CA LEU A 13 6.24 -10.22 -0.49
C LEU A 13 5.82 -8.78 -0.17
N MET A 14 6.68 -8.00 0.49
CA MET A 14 6.40 -6.59 0.76
C MET A 14 6.18 -5.80 -0.54
N ILE A 15 7.08 -5.99 -1.51
CA ILE A 15 6.99 -5.36 -2.82
C ILE A 15 5.74 -5.81 -3.56
N GLY A 16 5.46 -7.12 -3.62
CA GLY A 16 4.29 -7.66 -4.30
C GLY A 16 2.97 -7.14 -3.71
N LEU A 17 2.87 -7.06 -2.38
CA LEU A 17 1.71 -6.49 -1.70
C LEU A 17 1.59 -4.98 -1.95
N GLY A 18 2.70 -4.24 -1.95
CA GLY A 18 2.70 -2.83 -2.32
C GLY A 18 2.27 -2.59 -3.78
N ALA A 19 2.73 -3.45 -4.70
CA ALA A 19 2.35 -3.39 -6.11
C ALA A 19 0.87 -3.74 -6.32
N LEU A 20 0.32 -4.70 -5.56
CA LEU A 20 -1.11 -5.02 -5.57
C LEU A 20 -1.97 -3.77 -5.26
N ALA A 21 -1.51 -2.91 -4.35
CA ALA A 21 -2.23 -1.69 -4.00
C ALA A 21 -2.27 -0.64 -5.14
N LEU A 22 -1.42 -0.77 -6.17
CA LEU A 22 -1.46 0.08 -7.37
C LEU A 22 -2.73 -0.12 -8.22
N ILE A 23 -3.49 -1.20 -8.00
CA ILE A 23 -4.78 -1.39 -8.67
C ILE A 23 -5.66 -0.14 -8.45
N ARG A 24 -5.67 0.44 -7.24
CA ARG A 24 -6.47 1.62 -6.95
C ARG A 24 -6.08 2.84 -7.81
N PRO A 25 -4.82 3.32 -7.83
CA PRO A 25 -4.44 4.45 -8.68
C PRO A 25 -4.65 4.14 -10.16
N VAL A 26 -4.38 2.92 -10.64
CA VAL A 26 -4.63 2.54 -12.04
C VAL A 26 -6.11 2.65 -12.40
N LEU A 27 -7.01 2.15 -11.54
CA LEU A 27 -8.46 2.29 -11.75
C LEU A 27 -8.94 3.74 -11.65
N LYS A 28 -8.26 4.58 -10.86
CA LYS A 28 -8.56 6.01 -10.80
C LYS A 28 -8.15 6.72 -12.09
N ILE A 29 -6.96 6.45 -12.59
CA ILE A 29 -6.40 7.07 -13.81
C ILE A 29 -7.20 6.66 -15.05
N THR A 30 -7.65 5.41 -15.13
CA THR A 30 -8.47 4.91 -16.25
C THR A 30 -9.93 5.35 -16.21
N GLY A 31 -10.35 6.09 -15.16
CA GLY A 31 -11.77 6.43 -14.94
C GLY A 31 -12.64 5.26 -14.49
N ALA A 32 -12.08 4.05 -14.33
CA ALA A 32 -12.83 2.85 -13.95
C ALA A 32 -13.57 3.01 -12.60
N ILE A 33 -12.96 3.72 -11.64
CA ILE A 33 -13.59 4.02 -10.35
C ILE A 33 -14.82 4.93 -10.48
N GLU A 34 -14.90 5.78 -11.51
CA GLU A 34 -16.00 6.74 -11.68
C GLU A 34 -17.31 6.04 -12.05
N TYR A 35 -17.23 4.92 -12.78
CA TYR A 35 -18.39 4.08 -13.07
C TYR A 35 -19.02 3.45 -11.82
N ILE A 36 -18.22 3.26 -10.75
CA ILE A 36 -18.69 2.76 -9.46
C ILE A 36 -19.22 3.92 -8.59
N GLY A 37 -18.84 5.16 -8.90
CA GLY A 37 -19.18 6.36 -8.16
C GLY A 37 -18.19 6.68 -7.02
N GLN A 38 -17.97 7.97 -6.78
CA GLN A 38 -17.17 8.49 -5.66
C GLN A 38 -18.08 9.02 -4.54
N PRO A 39 -17.72 8.86 -3.25
CA PRO A 39 -16.47 8.30 -2.73
C PRO A 39 -16.47 6.77 -2.59
N PHE A 40 -17.59 6.11 -2.88
CA PHE A 40 -17.80 4.68 -2.60
C PHE A 40 -16.73 3.79 -3.25
N GLY A 41 -16.41 3.98 -4.53
CA GLY A 41 -15.38 3.20 -5.23
C GLY A 41 -13.99 3.29 -4.58
N SER A 42 -13.60 4.48 -4.08
CA SER A 42 -12.32 4.66 -3.38
C SER A 42 -12.27 3.91 -2.05
N ILE A 43 -13.37 3.94 -1.29
CA ILE A 43 -13.48 3.26 0.00
C ILE A 43 -13.49 1.75 -0.21
N LEU A 44 -14.28 1.26 -1.17
CA LEU A 44 -14.35 -0.14 -1.55
C LEU A 44 -12.97 -0.70 -1.92
N MET A 45 -12.22 0.00 -2.78
CA MET A 45 -10.87 -0.43 -3.14
C MET A 45 -9.93 -0.49 -1.95
N THR A 46 -10.03 0.45 -1.03
CA THR A 46 -9.20 0.47 0.19
C THR A 46 -9.50 -0.75 1.06
N ILE A 47 -10.78 -1.09 1.21
CA ILE A 47 -11.21 -2.28 1.96
C ILE A 47 -10.72 -3.55 1.26
N LEU A 48 -10.92 -3.68 -0.06
CA LEU A 48 -10.51 -4.86 -0.83
C LEU A 48 -8.99 -5.09 -0.77
N ILE A 49 -8.19 -4.03 -0.92
CA ILE A 49 -6.73 -4.11 -0.79
C ILE A 49 -6.34 -4.53 0.63
N SER A 50 -6.97 -3.94 1.66
CA SER A 50 -6.68 -4.27 3.06
C SER A 50 -7.03 -5.73 3.38
N LEU A 51 -8.16 -6.23 2.87
CA LEU A 51 -8.57 -7.63 3.00
C LEU A 51 -7.63 -8.57 2.25
N ALA A 52 -7.18 -8.19 1.05
CA ALA A 52 -6.22 -8.98 0.29
C ALA A 52 -4.89 -9.09 1.03
N TRP A 53 -4.35 -7.97 1.51
CA TRP A 53 -3.16 -7.94 2.35
C TRP A 53 -3.29 -8.85 3.57
N LEU A 54 -4.38 -8.69 4.33
CA LEU A 54 -4.69 -9.48 5.52
C LEU A 54 -4.76 -10.98 5.20
N THR A 55 -5.51 -11.34 4.15
CA THR A 55 -5.70 -12.74 3.75
C THR A 55 -4.38 -13.37 3.32
N ILE A 56 -3.59 -12.68 2.49
CA ILE A 56 -2.32 -13.19 1.98
C ILE A 56 -1.35 -13.46 3.14
N VAL A 57 -1.20 -12.53 4.10
CA VAL A 57 -0.26 -12.73 5.21
C VAL A 57 -0.71 -13.85 6.16
N LEU A 58 -2.02 -14.02 6.35
CA LEU A 58 -2.57 -15.10 7.17
C LEU A 58 -2.41 -16.47 6.48
N VAL A 59 -2.71 -16.57 5.19
CA VAL A 59 -2.56 -17.81 4.40
C VAL A 59 -1.09 -18.22 4.29
N ARG A 60 -0.19 -17.27 4.08
CA ARG A 60 1.26 -17.50 4.01
C ARG A 60 1.89 -17.78 5.38
N LYS A 61 1.10 -17.76 6.46
CA LYS A 61 1.53 -18.02 7.86
C LYS A 61 2.78 -17.23 8.24
N VAL A 62 2.86 -15.98 7.79
CA VAL A 62 4.04 -15.14 8.00
C VAL A 62 4.25 -14.93 9.52
N PRO A 63 5.44 -15.20 10.07
CA PRO A 63 5.67 -15.20 11.52
C PRO A 63 5.52 -13.83 12.19
N ASN A 64 5.75 -12.72 11.48
CA ASN A 64 5.50 -11.36 12.00
C ASN A 64 4.85 -10.48 10.92
N PRO A 65 3.51 -10.36 10.86
CA PRO A 65 2.83 -9.66 9.77
C PRO A 65 2.99 -8.13 9.84
N ILE A 66 3.23 -7.55 11.02
CA ILE A 66 3.38 -6.09 11.20
C ILE A 66 4.49 -5.50 10.34
N PRO A 67 5.77 -5.91 10.47
CA PRO A 67 6.84 -5.34 9.65
C PRO A 67 6.66 -5.63 8.15
N ILE A 68 6.00 -6.74 7.79
CA ILE A 68 5.68 -7.05 6.38
C ILE A 68 4.68 -6.06 5.82
N LEU A 69 3.60 -5.78 6.55
CA LEU A 69 2.54 -4.90 6.06
C LEU A 69 2.91 -3.42 6.15
N ILE A 70 3.74 -3.01 7.12
CA ILE A 70 4.41 -1.70 7.07
C ILE A 70 5.27 -1.61 5.80
N GLY A 71 6.10 -2.63 5.52
CA GLY A 71 6.92 -2.68 4.30
C GLY A 71 6.08 -2.64 3.01
N ALA A 72 4.91 -3.29 2.99
CA ALA A 72 3.97 -3.22 1.89
C ALA A 72 3.39 -1.80 1.70
N GLY A 73 3.01 -1.14 2.80
CA GLY A 73 2.58 0.26 2.79
C GLY A 73 3.65 1.20 2.26
N LEU A 74 4.89 1.06 2.74
CA LEU A 74 6.03 1.86 2.26
C LEU A 74 6.32 1.58 0.78
N SER A 75 6.22 0.32 0.34
CA SER A 75 6.40 -0.05 -1.07
C SER A 75 5.33 0.59 -1.95
N TYR A 76 4.06 0.53 -1.54
CA TYR A 76 2.97 1.20 -2.25
C TYR A 76 3.16 2.72 -2.29
N ALA A 77 3.56 3.35 -1.18
CA ALA A 77 3.88 4.77 -1.15
C ALA A 77 4.93 5.14 -2.21
N LEU A 78 6.05 4.40 -2.23
CA LEU A 78 7.11 4.58 -3.22
C LEU A 78 6.57 4.44 -4.65
N PHE A 79 5.79 3.38 -4.93
CA PHE A 79 5.25 3.18 -6.27
C PHE A 79 4.26 4.26 -6.67
N ALA A 80 3.40 4.72 -5.77
CA ALA A 80 2.45 5.80 -6.03
C ALA A 80 3.16 7.13 -6.30
N ILE A 81 4.25 7.42 -5.58
CA ILE A 81 5.09 8.60 -5.80
C ILE A 81 5.75 8.53 -7.18
N LEU A 82 6.35 7.38 -7.53
CA LEU A 82 6.98 7.17 -8.85
C LEU A 82 5.94 7.28 -9.97
N LEU A 83 4.79 6.65 -9.79
CA LEU A 83 3.68 6.69 -10.76
C LEU A 83 3.21 8.13 -10.97
N SER A 84 3.01 8.90 -9.90
CA SER A 84 2.65 10.32 -9.97
C SER A 84 3.73 11.14 -10.67
N GLY A 85 5.00 10.94 -10.31
CA GLY A 85 6.13 11.69 -10.88
C GLY A 85 6.38 11.40 -12.36
N ILE A 86 5.97 10.22 -12.84
CA ILE A 86 6.05 9.86 -14.26
C ILE A 86 4.82 10.32 -15.01
N LEU A 87 3.62 10.09 -14.47
CA LEU A 87 2.38 10.36 -15.18
C LEU A 87 2.01 11.85 -15.21
N SER A 88 2.24 12.60 -14.13
CA SER A 88 1.81 14.00 -14.12
C SER A 88 2.53 14.87 -15.16
N PRO A 89 3.85 14.74 -15.42
CA PRO A 89 4.49 15.51 -16.48
C PRO A 89 3.96 15.13 -17.87
N ILE A 90 3.56 13.88 -18.05
CA ILE A 90 3.03 13.36 -19.33
C ILE A 90 1.59 13.86 -19.57
N LEU A 91 0.74 13.80 -18.54
CA LEU A 91 -0.68 14.10 -18.65
C LEU A 91 -0.98 15.59 -18.45
N ASP A 92 -0.33 16.22 -17.49
CA ASP A 92 -0.63 17.58 -17.02
C ASP A 92 0.41 18.62 -17.48
N GLY A 93 1.51 18.17 -18.12
CA GLY A 93 2.59 19.03 -18.61
C GLY A 93 3.49 19.63 -17.52
N LYS A 94 3.26 19.27 -16.25
CA LYS A 94 4.05 19.71 -15.10
C LYS A 94 4.21 18.61 -14.07
N LEU A 95 5.30 18.66 -13.32
CA LEU A 95 5.49 17.77 -12.19
C LEU A 95 4.52 18.16 -11.07
N GLU A 96 3.71 17.20 -10.66
CA GLU A 96 2.74 17.31 -9.57
C GLU A 96 2.85 16.08 -8.65
N GLY A 97 2.26 16.20 -7.46
CA GLY A 97 2.25 15.15 -6.46
C GLY A 97 3.38 15.26 -5.44
N PRO A 98 3.64 14.20 -4.65
CA PRO A 98 4.45 14.31 -3.44
C PRO A 98 5.92 14.70 -3.68
N LEU A 99 6.43 14.56 -4.91
CA LEU A 99 7.79 14.96 -5.26
C LEU A 99 8.01 16.48 -5.24
N THR A 100 6.95 17.28 -5.37
CA THR A 100 7.08 18.75 -5.38
C THR A 100 7.06 19.36 -3.97
N ASN A 101 6.71 18.59 -2.95
CA ASN A 101 6.59 19.07 -1.58
C ASN A 101 7.15 18.03 -0.59
N PRO A 102 8.27 18.32 0.12
CA PRO A 102 8.86 17.40 1.08
C PRO A 102 7.91 16.94 2.20
N LEU A 103 7.00 17.81 2.66
CA LEU A 103 6.01 17.44 3.67
C LEU A 103 4.98 16.46 3.11
N ALA A 104 4.57 16.63 1.85
CA ALA A 104 3.67 15.69 1.17
C ALA A 104 4.35 14.33 0.99
N LEU A 105 5.62 14.30 0.63
CA LEU A 105 6.41 13.07 0.51
C LEU A 105 6.41 12.28 1.83
N VAL A 106 6.78 12.93 2.93
CA VAL A 106 6.81 12.31 4.27
C VAL A 106 5.41 11.88 4.69
N SER A 107 4.39 12.70 4.44
CA SER A 107 3.00 12.38 4.77
C SER A 107 2.52 11.12 4.04
N VAL A 108 2.81 10.97 2.75
CA VAL A 108 2.42 9.76 1.98
C VAL A 108 3.07 8.51 2.55
N PHE A 109 4.37 8.55 2.88
CA PHE A 109 5.01 7.40 3.53
C PHE A 109 4.43 7.12 4.91
N ALA A 110 4.23 8.14 5.74
CA ALA A 110 3.69 7.99 7.09
C ALA A 110 2.28 7.40 7.09
N THR A 111 1.37 7.94 6.27
CA THR A 111 0.00 7.44 6.16
C THR A 111 -0.04 5.98 5.74
N ASN A 112 0.77 5.58 4.76
CA ASN A 112 0.79 4.19 4.30
C ASN A 112 1.49 3.24 5.29
N ALA A 113 2.51 3.71 6.02
CA ALA A 113 3.12 2.96 7.11
C ALA A 113 2.13 2.72 8.26
N ILE A 114 1.35 3.75 8.64
CA ILE A 114 0.28 3.64 9.65
C ILE A 114 -0.78 2.64 9.19
N TRP A 115 -1.20 2.70 7.92
CA TRP A 115 -2.18 1.76 7.39
C TRP A 115 -1.65 0.31 7.43
N GLY A 116 -0.41 0.10 7.01
CA GLY A 116 0.28 -1.19 7.11
C GLY A 116 0.38 -1.70 8.54
N LEU A 117 0.66 -0.81 9.51
CA LEU A 117 0.67 -1.12 10.93
C LEU A 117 -0.72 -1.57 11.43
N LEU A 118 -1.79 -0.87 11.04
CA LEU A 118 -3.16 -1.20 11.44
C LEU A 118 -3.56 -2.60 10.95
N ILE A 119 -3.38 -2.88 9.65
CA ILE A 119 -3.72 -4.20 9.08
C ILE A 119 -2.79 -5.27 9.63
N GLY A 120 -1.51 -4.96 9.85
CA GLY A 120 -0.55 -5.85 10.51
C GLY A 120 -0.94 -6.21 11.94
N GLY A 121 -1.44 -5.22 12.69
CA GLY A 121 -1.98 -5.40 14.04
C GLY A 121 -3.19 -6.32 14.03
N MET A 122 -4.13 -6.11 13.11
CA MET A 122 -5.30 -6.98 12.91
C MET A 122 -4.89 -8.42 12.59
N ALA A 123 -3.96 -8.61 11.65
CA ALA A 123 -3.44 -9.93 11.29
C ALA A 123 -2.81 -10.65 12.49
N ASN A 124 -2.03 -9.93 13.28
CA ASN A 124 -1.39 -10.47 14.47
C ASN A 124 -2.42 -10.85 15.54
N ALA A 125 -3.45 -10.02 15.77
CA ALA A 125 -4.54 -10.31 16.70
C ALA A 125 -5.33 -11.56 16.28
N ILE A 126 -5.71 -11.67 15.00
CA ILE A 126 -6.43 -12.84 14.46
C ILE A 126 -5.61 -14.11 14.64
N ARG A 127 -4.30 -14.06 14.41
CA ARG A 127 -3.43 -15.23 14.56
C ARG A 127 -3.27 -15.68 16.01
N ARG A 128 -3.26 -14.74 16.97
CA ARG A 128 -3.16 -15.07 18.40
C ARG A 128 -4.42 -15.76 18.96
N ASN A 129 -5.55 -15.54 18.30
CA ASN A 129 -6.84 -16.13 18.69
C ASN A 129 -7.13 -17.47 18.00
N LYS A 130 -6.17 -18.02 17.23
CA LYS A 130 -6.23 -19.34 16.60
C LYS A 130 -5.17 -20.25 17.18
#